data_AF-A0A830DZB7-F1
#
_entry.id   AF-A0A830DZB7-F1
#
_cell.length_a   1.000
_cell.length_b   1.000
_cell.length_c   1.000
_cell.angle_alpha   90.00
_cell.angle_beta   90.00
_cell.angle_gamma   90.00
#
_symmetry.space_group_name_H-M   'P 1'
#
loop_
_entity.id
_entity.type
_entity.pdbx_description
1 polymer ?
#
loop_
_entity_poly.entity_id
_entity_poly.type
_entity_poly.pdbx_seq_one_letter_code
_entity_poly.pdbx_strand_id
1 'polypeptide(L)'
;MGFIRRGGFGDALLDFMYSLRNYFDVFMHRLGLFDLTMEKGSGLIKELLSRSRFNEPFFMLINIMEAHSPYLPSDLGDDLYNSVIADWILNRGVDVDVVNALRLRYGLHAGFAVERAIEIVHDLSRYLDNTLFIVTSDHGELLGDGGLGHGYFLRNGLLRVPFWVRWPGWFRVPRQLDRS
;
A
#
# COMPACT_ATOMS: atom_id res chain seq x y z
N MET A 1 -8.53 -10.70 -30.08
CA MET A 1 -9.63 -11.29 -29.28
C MET A 1 -9.01 -11.95 -28.07
N GLY A 2 -9.02 -11.30 -26.90
CA GLY A 2 -8.40 -11.84 -25.69
C GLY A 2 -9.28 -12.91 -25.07
N PHE A 3 -8.77 -14.14 -24.94
CA PHE A 3 -9.45 -15.18 -24.18
C PHE A 3 -9.23 -14.94 -22.69
N ILE A 4 -10.32 -14.79 -21.94
CA ILE A 4 -10.28 -14.91 -20.48
C ILE A 4 -9.98 -16.38 -20.16
N ARG A 5 -8.91 -16.64 -19.42
CA ARG A 5 -8.53 -17.97 -18.98
C ARG A 5 -9.69 -18.54 -18.14
N ARG A 6 -10.22 -19.72 -18.49
CA ARG A 6 -11.24 -20.39 -17.67
C ARG A 6 -10.58 -20.81 -16.35
N GLY A 7 -11.14 -20.35 -15.22
CA GLY A 7 -10.68 -20.74 -13.88
C GLY A 7 -10.74 -22.26 -13.70
N GLY A 8 -9.73 -22.82 -13.03
CA GLY A 8 -9.61 -24.24 -12.73
C GLY A 8 -9.97 -24.57 -11.28
N PHE A 9 -10.03 -25.87 -10.98
CA PHE A 9 -10.27 -26.37 -9.62
C PHE A 9 -9.23 -25.86 -8.60
N GLY A 10 -8.00 -25.63 -9.05
CA GLY A 10 -6.94 -25.04 -8.22
C GLY A 10 -7.23 -23.60 -7.79
N ASP A 11 -7.85 -22.79 -8.65
CA ASP A 11 -8.20 -21.40 -8.33
C ASP A 11 -9.31 -21.36 -7.26
N ALA A 12 -10.32 -22.23 -7.39
CA ALA A 12 -11.40 -22.34 -6.42
C ALA A 12 -10.93 -22.81 -5.03
N LEU A 13 -9.95 -23.73 -4.99
CA LEU A 13 -9.34 -24.17 -3.73
C LEU A 13 -8.53 -23.04 -3.09
N LEU A 14 -7.80 -22.26 -3.89
CA LEU A 14 -7.05 -21.10 -3.43
C LEU A 14 -7.99 -20.06 -2.80
N ASP A 15 -9.08 -19.71 -3.50
CA ASP A 15 -10.10 -18.78 -3.01
C ASP A 15 -10.72 -19.24 -1.69
N PHE A 16 -11.01 -20.54 -1.58
CA PHE A 16 -11.52 -21.12 -0.33
C PHE A 16 -10.52 -21.00 0.82
N MET A 17 -9.24 -21.30 0.58
CA MET A 17 -8.19 -21.16 1.58
C MET A 17 -8.00 -19.71 2.02
N TYR A 18 -8.06 -18.75 1.09
CA TYR A 18 -8.01 -17.32 1.44
C TYR A 18 -9.22 -16.88 2.25
N SER A 19 -10.40 -17.37 1.92
CA SER A 19 -11.62 -17.08 2.70
C SER A 19 -11.52 -17.58 4.14
N LEU A 20 -11.01 -18.80 4.34
CA LEU A 20 -10.76 -19.35 5.69
C LEU A 20 -9.73 -18.53 6.47
N ARG A 21 -8.62 -18.14 5.81
CA ARG A 21 -7.60 -17.29 6.43
C ARG A 21 -8.18 -15.94 6.85
N ASN A 22 -8.93 -15.28 5.97
CA ASN A 22 -9.59 -14.01 6.26
C ASN A 22 -10.56 -14.14 7.46
N TYR A 23 -11.33 -15.22 7.54
CA TYR A 23 -12.20 -15.47 8.69
C TYR A 23 -11.42 -15.61 10.00
N PHE A 24 -10.29 -16.33 9.97
CA PHE A 24 -9.41 -16.48 11.13
C PHE A 24 -8.80 -15.14 11.57
N ASP A 25 -8.32 -14.33 10.63
CA ASP A 25 -7.74 -13.01 10.92
C ASP A 25 -8.78 -12.07 11.56
N VAL A 26 -10.03 -12.09 11.06
CA VAL A 26 -11.15 -11.34 11.66
C VAL A 26 -11.46 -11.83 13.09
N PHE A 27 -11.44 -13.14 13.31
CA PHE A 27 -11.65 -13.71 14.64
C PHE A 27 -10.54 -13.28 15.62
N MET A 28 -9.28 -13.37 15.22
CA MET A 28 -8.13 -12.99 16.05
C MET A 28 -8.12 -11.49 16.37
N HIS A 29 -8.57 -10.65 15.44
CA HIS A 29 -8.74 -9.23 15.68
C HIS A 29 -9.82 -8.92 16.72
N ARG A 30 -10.95 -9.62 16.68
CA ARG A 30 -11.99 -9.49 17.72
C ARG A 30 -11.48 -9.90 19.11
N LEU A 31 -10.47 -10.76 19.18
CA LEU A 31 -9.78 -11.12 20.43
C LEU A 31 -8.68 -10.13 20.84
N GLY A 32 -8.43 -9.08 20.06
CA GLY A 32 -7.36 -8.10 20.31
C GLY A 32 -5.95 -8.63 20.04
N LEU A 33 -5.82 -9.79 19.39
CA LEU A 33 -4.54 -10.45 19.13
C LEU A 33 -3.95 -10.08 17.77
N PHE A 34 -4.73 -9.42 16.90
CA PHE A 34 -4.32 -9.05 15.55
C PHE A 34 -4.91 -7.69 15.16
N ASP A 35 -4.12 -6.88 14.46
CA ASP A 35 -4.57 -5.58 13.95
C ASP A 35 -4.86 -5.70 12.45
N LEU A 36 -6.15 -5.83 12.09
CA LEU A 36 -6.59 -5.94 10.70
C LEU A 36 -6.26 -4.70 9.87
N THR A 37 -5.99 -3.57 10.51
CA THR A 37 -5.66 -2.36 9.78
C THR A 37 -4.23 -2.41 9.25
N MET A 38 -3.32 -3.20 9.82
CA MET A 38 -1.92 -3.17 9.41
C MET A 38 -1.64 -3.97 8.13
N GLU A 39 -2.13 -5.20 8.06
CA GLU A 39 -1.90 -6.10 6.92
C GLU A 39 -2.99 -5.94 5.85
N LYS A 40 -2.64 -5.47 4.65
CA LYS A 40 -3.61 -5.20 3.56
C LYS A 40 -3.24 -5.86 2.23
N GLY A 41 -2.64 -7.04 2.30
CA GLY A 41 -2.38 -7.92 1.16
C GLY A 41 -0.91 -8.10 0.80
N SER A 42 0.00 -7.31 1.37
CA SER A 42 1.44 -7.46 1.08
C SER A 42 2.01 -8.82 1.46
N GLY A 43 1.53 -9.44 2.54
CA GLY A 43 1.95 -10.77 2.96
C GLY A 43 1.55 -11.85 1.96
N LEU A 44 0.36 -11.71 1.37
CA LEU A 44 -0.07 -12.54 0.25
C LEU A 44 0.81 -12.32 -0.98
N ILE A 45 1.10 -11.07 -1.32
CA ILE A 45 2.02 -10.74 -2.42
C ILE A 45 3.36 -11.44 -2.22
N LYS A 46 3.96 -11.35 -1.02
CA LYS A 46 5.22 -12.03 -0.71
C LYS A 46 5.14 -13.55 -0.84
N GLU A 47 4.07 -14.16 -0.33
CA GLU A 47 3.82 -15.60 -0.48
C GLU A 47 3.78 -16.00 -1.96
N LEU A 48 3.05 -15.24 -2.80
CA LEU A 48 2.99 -15.46 -4.23
C LEU A 48 4.36 -15.28 -4.91
N LEU A 49 5.11 -14.24 -4.56
CA LEU A 49 6.45 -13.99 -5.11
C LEU A 49 7.42 -15.14 -4.79
N SER A 50 7.40 -15.63 -3.55
CA SER A 50 8.28 -16.73 -3.09
C SER A 50 8.07 -18.04 -3.86
N ARG A 51 6.82 -18.30 -4.30
CA ARG A 51 6.44 -19.50 -5.04
C ARG A 51 6.55 -19.35 -6.55
N SER A 52 6.72 -18.12 -7.04
CA SER A 52 6.72 -17.82 -8.46
C SER A 52 8.13 -17.92 -9.05
N ARG A 53 8.16 -18.31 -10.33
CA ARG A 53 9.32 -18.11 -11.20
C ARG A 53 8.86 -17.28 -12.39
N PHE A 54 9.57 -16.21 -12.67
CA PHE A 54 9.25 -15.31 -13.78
C PHE A 54 10.13 -15.66 -14.97
N ASN A 55 9.51 -15.87 -16.12
CA ASN A 55 10.22 -16.00 -17.39
C ASN A 55 10.52 -14.59 -17.92
N GLU A 56 11.76 -14.36 -18.37
CA GLU A 56 12.18 -13.07 -18.91
C GLU A 56 11.93 -12.99 -20.44
N PRO A 57 11.53 -11.82 -20.98
CA PRO A 57 11.27 -10.57 -20.27
C PRO A 57 9.90 -10.56 -19.58
N PHE A 58 9.78 -9.82 -18.48
CA PHE A 58 8.51 -9.61 -17.79
C PHE A 58 8.26 -8.12 -17.49
N PHE A 59 6.99 -7.80 -17.28
CA PHE A 59 6.54 -6.57 -16.64
C PHE A 59 5.74 -6.96 -15.40
N MET A 60 6.04 -6.33 -14.27
CA MET A 60 5.40 -6.60 -13.00
C MET A 60 5.04 -5.29 -12.32
N LEU A 61 3.76 -5.16 -11.97
CA LEU A 61 3.25 -4.08 -11.14
C LEU A 61 2.81 -4.69 -9.81
N ILE A 62 3.42 -4.25 -8.72
CA ILE A 62 3.03 -4.62 -7.37
C ILE A 62 2.46 -3.36 -6.72
N ASN A 63 1.20 -3.44 -6.27
CA ASN A 63 0.57 -2.40 -5.49
C ASN A 63 0.33 -2.92 -4.06
N ILE A 64 0.81 -2.19 -3.07
CA ILE A 64 0.65 -2.51 -1.65
C ILE A 64 -0.26 -1.45 -1.04
N MET A 65 -1.16 -1.84 -0.12
CA MET A 65 -2.23 -0.98 0.41
C MET A 65 -2.01 -0.57 1.86
N GLU A 66 -0.92 -1.00 2.49
CA GLU A 66 -0.64 -0.91 3.93
C GLU A 66 -0.76 0.53 4.48
N ALA A 67 -0.36 1.53 3.69
CA ALA A 67 -0.41 2.95 4.05
C ALA A 67 -1.79 3.62 3.83
N HIS A 68 -2.73 2.94 3.16
CA HIS A 68 -4.09 3.45 2.95
C HIS A 68 -4.91 3.31 4.24
N SER A 69 -6.05 3.98 4.36
CA SER A 69 -7.06 3.74 5.41
C SER A 69 -7.70 2.33 5.25
N PRO A 70 -8.34 1.74 6.27
CA PRO A 70 -8.53 2.25 7.63
C PRO A 70 -7.26 2.25 8.47
N TYR A 71 -7.17 3.20 9.40
CA TYR A 71 -6.01 3.37 10.30
C TYR A 71 -6.29 2.97 11.75
N LEU A 72 -7.54 3.15 12.19
CA LEU A 72 -7.92 2.91 13.57
C LEU A 72 -8.54 1.50 13.68
N PRO A 73 -8.06 0.64 14.60
CA PRO A 73 -8.63 -0.70 14.80
C PRO A 73 -10.12 -0.66 15.15
N SER A 74 -10.57 0.40 15.81
CA SER A 74 -11.97 0.64 16.16
C SER A 74 -12.81 1.21 15.03
N ASP A 75 -12.21 1.55 13.88
CA ASP A 75 -12.88 2.22 12.75
C ASP A 75 -12.55 1.51 11.42
N LEU A 76 -12.79 0.20 11.36
CA LEU A 76 -12.51 -0.58 10.16
C LEU A 76 -13.31 -0.15 8.92
N GLY A 77 -14.44 0.53 9.13
CA GLY A 77 -15.30 1.07 8.06
C GLY A 77 -14.95 2.48 7.62
N ASP A 78 -13.94 3.12 8.23
CA ASP A 78 -13.61 4.53 8.05
C ASP A 78 -14.79 5.49 8.37
N ASP A 79 -15.74 5.11 9.23
CA ASP A 79 -16.87 5.97 9.58
C ASP A 79 -16.40 7.21 10.35
N LEU A 80 -15.52 7.02 11.34
CA LEU A 80 -14.93 8.12 12.10
C LEU A 80 -13.98 8.93 11.21
N TYR A 81 -13.11 8.27 10.45
CA TYR A 81 -12.21 8.92 9.51
C TYR A 81 -12.95 9.81 8.51
N ASN A 82 -14.00 9.29 7.87
CA ASN A 82 -14.79 10.02 6.89
C ASN A 82 -15.61 11.15 7.52
N SER A 83 -16.15 10.95 8.72
CA SER A 83 -16.89 12.02 9.43
C SER A 83 -15.98 13.20 9.79
N VAL A 84 -14.75 12.94 10.24
CA VAL A 84 -13.75 13.98 10.53
C VAL A 84 -13.37 14.76 9.27
N ILE A 85 -13.18 14.07 8.14
CA ILE A 85 -12.93 14.74 6.86
C ILE A 85 -14.13 15.60 6.45
N ALA A 86 -15.36 15.10 6.59
CA ALA A 86 -16.56 15.83 6.25
C ALA A 86 -16.75 17.08 7.12
N ASP A 87 -16.55 16.97 8.43
CA ASP A 87 -16.64 18.11 9.36
C ASP A 87 -15.57 19.16 9.08
N TRP A 88 -14.35 18.74 8.71
CA TRP A 88 -13.30 19.64 8.26
C TRP A 88 -13.70 20.40 6.99
N ILE A 89 -14.20 19.70 5.95
CA ILE A 89 -14.67 20.31 4.70
C ILE A 89 -15.78 21.33 4.96
N LEU A 90 -16.69 21.02 5.89
CA LEU A 90 -17.83 21.87 6.23
C LEU A 90 -17.50 22.97 7.26
N ASN A 91 -16.23 23.12 7.65
CA ASN A 91 -15.76 24.09 8.65
C ASN A 91 -16.49 23.98 10.00
N ARG A 92 -16.85 22.75 10.42
CA ARG A 92 -17.55 22.49 11.69
C ARG A 92 -16.59 22.34 12.88
N GLY A 93 -15.28 22.41 12.62
CA GLY A 93 -14.25 22.06 13.58
C GLY A 93 -13.98 20.55 13.55
N VAL A 94 -12.80 20.16 14.02
CA VAL A 94 -12.39 18.76 14.13
C VAL A 94 -11.87 18.48 15.52
N ASP A 95 -12.13 17.26 16.01
CA ASP A 95 -11.56 16.80 17.26
C ASP A 95 -10.05 16.57 17.09
N VAL A 96 -9.26 17.36 17.83
CA VAL A 96 -7.80 17.34 17.77
C VAL A 96 -7.24 16.00 18.23
N ASP A 97 -7.89 15.34 19.18
CA ASP A 97 -7.44 14.04 19.69
C ASP A 97 -7.62 12.95 18.63
N VAL A 98 -8.71 13.00 17.87
CA VAL A 98 -8.93 12.09 16.73
C VAL A 98 -7.89 12.33 15.63
N VAL A 99 -7.62 13.59 15.27
CA VAL A 99 -6.59 13.92 14.27
C VAL A 99 -5.21 13.45 14.72
N ASN A 100 -4.87 13.61 16.00
CA ASN A 100 -3.60 13.13 16.55
C ASN A 100 -3.51 11.59 16.54
N ALA A 101 -4.60 10.89 16.84
CA ALA A 101 -4.67 9.44 16.73
C ALA A 101 -4.46 8.97 15.28
N LEU A 102 -5.11 9.62 14.30
CA LEU A 102 -4.93 9.35 12.88
C LEU A 102 -3.49 9.61 12.43
N ARG A 103 -2.87 10.73 12.85
CA ARG A 103 -1.46 11.03 12.55
C ARG A 103 -0.52 9.94 13.05
N LEU A 104 -0.68 9.53 14.31
CA LEU A 104 0.16 8.50 14.91
C LEU A 104 0.00 7.17 14.15
N ARG A 105 -1.24 6.76 13.89
CA ARG A 105 -1.56 5.48 13.25
C ARG A 105 -1.12 5.47 11.79
N TYR A 106 -1.38 6.53 11.03
CA TYR A 106 -0.82 6.67 9.68
C TYR A 106 0.70 6.51 9.67
N GLY A 107 1.42 7.14 10.61
CA GLY A 107 2.88 7.00 10.72
C GLY A 107 3.33 5.54 10.87
N LEU A 108 2.61 4.74 11.66
CA LEU A 108 2.88 3.31 11.83
C LEU A 108 2.61 2.52 10.53
N HIS A 109 1.49 2.81 9.87
CA HIS A 109 1.11 2.17 8.61
C HIS A 109 2.08 2.50 7.47
N ALA A 110 2.48 3.76 7.34
CA ALA A 110 3.45 4.20 6.36
C ALA A 110 4.83 3.57 6.62
N GLY A 111 5.25 3.49 7.89
CA GLY A 111 6.47 2.78 8.28
C GLY A 111 6.42 1.30 7.87
N PHE A 112 5.32 0.62 8.19
CA PHE A 112 5.11 -0.77 7.80
C PHE A 112 5.09 -0.97 6.28
N ALA A 113 4.44 -0.08 5.52
CA ALA A 113 4.46 -0.11 4.06
C ALA A 113 5.88 0.00 3.48
N VAL A 114 6.72 0.87 4.06
CA VAL A 114 8.13 1.01 3.67
C VAL A 114 8.91 -0.27 3.96
N GLU A 115 8.78 -0.83 5.16
CA GLU A 115 9.40 -2.11 5.52
C GLU A 115 9.02 -3.20 4.51
N ARG A 116 7.74 -3.26 4.16
CA ARG A 116 7.21 -4.22 3.20
C ARG A 116 7.74 -4.04 1.79
N ALA A 117 7.83 -2.80 1.31
CA ALA A 117 8.42 -2.49 0.03
C ALA A 117 9.90 -2.94 -0.02
N ILE A 118 10.66 -2.71 1.05
CA ILE A 118 12.04 -3.17 1.18
C ILE A 118 12.11 -4.70 1.14
N GLU A 119 11.26 -5.39 1.90
CA GLU A 119 11.18 -6.85 1.90
C GLU A 119 10.87 -7.40 0.50
N ILE A 120 9.90 -6.82 -0.22
CA ILE A 120 9.54 -7.24 -1.58
C ILE A 120 10.71 -7.05 -2.55
N VAL A 121 11.39 -5.91 -2.49
CA VAL A 121 12.59 -5.66 -3.32
C VAL A 121 13.70 -6.65 -2.97
N HIS A 122 13.86 -7.00 -1.70
CA HIS A 122 14.82 -8.01 -1.25
C HIS A 122 14.48 -9.41 -1.78
N ASP A 123 13.21 -9.82 -1.72
CA ASP A 123 12.73 -11.10 -2.27
C ASP A 123 12.94 -11.20 -3.79
N LEU A 124 12.97 -10.06 -4.48
CA LEU A 124 13.25 -9.93 -5.91
C LEU A 124 14.73 -9.69 -6.24
N SER A 125 15.63 -9.77 -5.25
CA SER A 125 17.05 -9.42 -5.39
C SER A 125 17.76 -10.11 -6.57
N ARG A 126 17.43 -11.39 -6.83
CA ARG A 126 17.99 -12.17 -7.96
C ARG A 126 17.71 -11.60 -9.35
N TYR A 127 16.72 -10.71 -9.49
CA TYR A 127 16.35 -10.08 -10.75
C TYR A 127 16.92 -8.65 -10.89
N LEU A 128 17.48 -8.08 -9.82
CA LEU A 128 17.89 -6.67 -9.74
C LEU A 128 18.93 -6.25 -10.78
N ASP A 129 19.78 -7.17 -11.25
CA ASP A 129 20.84 -6.83 -12.20
C ASP A 129 20.34 -6.73 -13.65
N ASN A 130 19.21 -7.36 -13.97
CA ASN A 130 18.65 -7.37 -15.33
C ASN A 130 17.29 -6.67 -15.44
N THR A 131 16.76 -6.11 -14.36
CA THR A 131 15.43 -5.48 -14.32
C THR A 131 15.52 -4.03 -13.83
N LEU A 132 14.72 -3.15 -14.46
CA LEU A 132 14.46 -1.79 -13.96
C LEU A 132 13.45 -1.87 -12.81
N PHE A 133 13.84 -1.42 -11.63
CA PHE A 133 12.96 -1.35 -10.46
C PHE A 133 12.58 0.10 -10.18
N ILE A 134 11.28 0.35 -10.03
CA ILE A 134 10.73 1.65 -9.68
C ILE A 134 9.85 1.45 -8.45
N VAL A 135 10.12 2.22 -7.39
CA VAL A 135 9.27 2.31 -6.21
C VAL A 135 8.72 3.72 -6.18
N THR A 136 7.39 3.83 -6.15
CA THR A 136 6.69 5.11 -6.10
C THR A 136 5.38 4.96 -5.33
N SER A 137 4.75 6.08 -5.06
CA SER A 137 3.36 6.15 -4.61
C SER A 137 2.56 7.00 -5.60
N ASP A 138 1.25 6.76 -5.64
CA ASP A 138 0.25 7.50 -6.41
C ASP A 138 -0.07 8.87 -5.79
N HIS A 139 -0.18 8.94 -4.45
CA HIS A 139 -0.36 10.17 -3.69
C HIS A 139 0.11 10.05 -2.22
N GLY A 140 0.38 11.18 -1.59
CA GLY A 140 0.57 11.27 -0.13
C GLY A 140 -0.76 11.40 0.63
N GLU A 141 -0.71 11.74 1.92
CA GLU A 141 -1.90 11.84 2.78
C GLU A 141 -1.84 13.13 3.61
N LEU A 142 -2.97 13.86 3.73
CA LEU A 142 -3.03 15.04 4.58
C LEU A 142 -3.63 14.68 5.92
N LEU A 143 -2.91 15.02 6.98
CA LEU A 143 -3.28 14.66 8.35
C LEU A 143 -3.37 15.91 9.23
N GLY A 144 -3.91 17.01 8.72
CA GLY A 144 -4.06 18.28 9.44
C GLY A 144 -3.07 19.37 9.02
N ASP A 145 -2.16 19.09 8.09
CA ASP A 145 -1.14 20.05 7.62
C ASP A 145 -1.69 20.94 6.49
N GLY A 146 -2.81 21.60 6.78
CA GLY A 146 -3.58 22.40 5.83
C GLY A 146 -4.64 21.62 5.04
N GLY A 147 -4.86 20.35 5.37
CA GLY A 147 -5.97 19.53 4.88
C GLY A 147 -6.12 18.24 5.66
N LEU A 148 -7.21 17.52 5.43
CA LEU A 148 -7.43 16.16 5.93
C LEU A 148 -7.88 15.27 4.77
N GLY A 149 -7.28 14.08 4.66
CA GLY A 149 -7.54 13.16 3.57
C GLY A 149 -6.81 13.52 2.27
N HIS A 150 -7.06 12.71 1.23
CA HIS A 150 -6.52 12.87 -0.13
C HIS A 150 -7.53 13.48 -1.12
N GLY A 151 -8.37 14.41 -0.66
CA GLY A 151 -9.30 15.15 -1.53
C GLY A 151 -8.60 15.97 -2.64
N TYR A 152 -9.35 16.78 -3.39
CA TYR A 152 -8.84 17.56 -4.52
C TYR A 152 -7.96 18.76 -4.09
N PHE A 153 -6.78 18.50 -3.52
CA PHE A 153 -5.86 19.52 -3.04
C PHE A 153 -4.49 19.45 -3.72
N LEU A 154 -3.95 20.60 -4.10
CA LEU A 154 -2.60 20.72 -4.66
C LEU A 154 -1.60 21.08 -3.56
N ARG A 155 -1.48 20.22 -2.54
CA ARG A 155 -0.60 20.45 -1.39
C ARG A 155 0.57 19.49 -1.39
N ASN A 156 1.69 19.96 -0.86
CA ASN A 156 2.92 19.17 -0.79
C ASN A 156 2.72 17.82 -0.10
N GLY A 157 1.90 17.75 0.96
CA GLY A 157 1.62 16.49 1.65
C GLY A 157 0.92 15.43 0.79
N LEU A 158 0.20 15.83 -0.27
CA LEU A 158 -0.38 14.91 -1.26
C LEU A 158 0.52 14.68 -2.46
N LEU A 159 1.24 15.71 -2.90
CA LEU A 159 1.96 15.68 -4.18
C LEU A 159 3.41 15.19 -4.06
N ARG A 160 4.04 15.31 -2.88
CA ARG A 160 5.42 14.87 -2.67
C ARG A 160 5.44 13.40 -2.28
N VAL A 161 5.46 12.54 -3.29
CA VAL A 161 5.55 11.10 -3.15
C VAL A 161 7.00 10.61 -3.26
N PRO A 162 7.35 9.47 -2.64
CA PRO A 162 8.61 8.79 -2.93
C PRO A 162 8.69 8.45 -4.42
N PHE A 163 9.84 8.66 -5.03
CA PHE A 163 10.15 8.20 -6.38
C PHE A 163 11.60 7.72 -6.40
N TRP A 164 11.77 6.40 -6.42
CA TRP A 164 13.07 5.75 -6.43
C TRP A 164 13.19 4.84 -7.64
N VAL A 165 14.31 4.92 -8.34
CA VAL A 165 14.60 4.13 -9.53
C VAL A 165 15.95 3.45 -9.37
N ARG A 166 15.96 2.13 -9.50
CA ARG A 166 17.17 1.32 -9.68
C ARG A 166 17.23 0.81 -11.10
N TRP A 167 18.24 1.28 -11.82
CA TRP A 167 18.55 0.81 -13.16
C TRP A 167 19.20 -0.59 -13.13
N PRO A 168 18.97 -1.41 -14.16
CA PRO A 168 19.66 -2.68 -14.29
C PRO A 168 21.17 -2.45 -14.50
N GLY A 169 22.00 -3.41 -14.07
CA GLY A 169 23.45 -3.23 -13.98
C GLY A 169 24.15 -2.97 -15.32
N TRP A 170 23.53 -3.38 -16.43
CA TRP A 170 24.04 -3.14 -17.78
C TRP A 170 23.62 -1.78 -18.37
N PHE A 171 22.69 -1.06 -17.73
CA PHE A 171 22.16 0.19 -18.27
C PHE A 171 22.91 1.40 -17.71
N ARG A 172 23.41 2.23 -18.62
CA ARG A 172 24.06 3.50 -18.27
C ARG A 172 22.99 4.56 -18.05
N VAL A 173 22.83 4.99 -16.80
CA VAL A 173 21.86 6.01 -16.40
C VAL A 173 22.00 7.27 -17.28
N PRO A 174 20.93 7.71 -17.95
CA PRO A 174 20.92 8.98 -18.67
C PRO A 174 21.20 10.10 -17.66
N ARG A 175 22.17 10.96 -17.95
CA ARG A 175 22.30 12.20 -17.20
C ARG A 175 21.08 13.06 -17.51
N GLN A 176 20.39 13.51 -16.48
CA GLN A 176 19.41 14.58 -16.62
C GLN A 176 20.16 15.79 -17.17
N LEU A 177 19.83 16.19 -18.40
CA LEU A 177 20.29 17.45 -18.94
C LEU A 177 19.45 18.51 -18.24
N ASP A 178 20.07 19.26 -17.33
CA ASP A 178 19.43 20.46 -16.79
C ASP A 178 19.08 21.36 -17.97
N ARG A 179 17.78 21.51 -18.22
CA ARG A 179 17.29 22.51 -19.14
C ARG A 179 17.45 23.85 -18.43
N SER A 180 18.45 24.61 -18.88
CA SER A 180 18.69 26.02 -18.56
C SER A 180 17.44 26.88 -18.76
#